data_AF-A0A4R9EPL2-F1
#
_entry.id   AF-A0A4R9EPL2-F1
#
_cell.length_a   1.000
_cell.length_b   1.000
_cell.length_c   1.000
_cell.angle_alpha   90.00
_cell.angle_beta   90.00
_cell.angle_gamma   90.00
#
_symmetry.space_group_name_H-M   'P 1'
#
loop_
_entity.id
_entity.type
_entity.pdbx_description
1 polymer ?
#
loop_
_entity_poly.entity_id
_entity_poly.type
_entity_poly.pdbx_seq_one_letter_code
_entity_poly.pdbx_strand_id
1 'polypeptide(L)'
;MALQDDLTAVQRCVDELVRTVDKLAQHSGAEMKGIDVRRVRTDTDHLRESFALLRATAPGAAAGQPQERPDLVHIPEKPYDNSLWTDSDDEGLGAKDRHAP
;
A
#
# COMPACT_ATOMS: atom_id res chain seq x y z
N MET A 1 -19.28 -1.68 -24.70
CA MET A 1 -17.89 -1.22 -24.51
C MET A 1 -17.08 -2.42 -24.06
N ALA A 2 -15.85 -2.57 -24.55
CA ALA A 2 -15.01 -3.69 -24.14
C ALA A 2 -14.44 -3.39 -22.75
N LEU A 3 -14.30 -4.41 -21.90
CA LEU A 3 -13.71 -4.32 -20.55
C LEU A 3 -12.37 -3.54 -20.56
N GLN A 4 -11.58 -3.73 -21.61
CA GLN A 4 -10.29 -3.05 -21.78
C GLN A 4 -10.42 -1.54 -21.99
N ASP A 5 -11.48 -1.09 -22.67
CA ASP A 5 -11.79 0.33 -22.85
C ASP A 5 -12.14 0.96 -21.51
N ASP A 6 -12.95 0.28 -20.71
CA ASP A 6 -13.35 0.72 -19.38
C ASP A 6 -12.13 0.80 -18.43
N LEU A 7 -11.26 -0.21 -18.44
CA LEU A 7 -10.02 -0.20 -17.66
C LEU A 7 -9.09 0.95 -18.06
N THR A 8 -8.99 1.22 -19.35
CA THR A 8 -8.18 2.33 -19.89
C THR A 8 -8.79 3.68 -19.50
N ALA A 9 -10.12 3.81 -19.56
CA ALA A 9 -10.83 5.01 -19.16
C ALA A 9 -10.65 5.30 -17.66
N VAL A 10 -10.78 4.29 -16.80
CA VAL A 10 -10.56 4.45 -15.35
C VAL A 10 -9.10 4.81 -15.06
N GLN A 11 -8.12 4.16 -15.70
CA GLN A 11 -6.71 4.52 -15.52
C GLN A 11 -6.47 6.01 -15.81
N ARG A 12 -6.98 6.49 -16.95
CA ARG A 12 -6.83 7.89 -17.35
C ARG A 12 -7.47 8.84 -16.34
N CYS A 13 -8.65 8.50 -15.82
CA CYS A 13 -9.33 9.29 -14.80
C CYS A 13 -8.53 9.36 -13.49
N VAL A 14 -7.96 8.23 -13.04
CA VAL A 14 -7.12 8.19 -11.84
C VAL A 14 -5.82 8.98 -12.04
N ASP A 15 -5.16 8.83 -13.19
CA ASP A 15 -3.96 9.59 -13.52
C ASP A 15 -4.24 11.10 -13.55
N GLU A 16 -5.39 11.52 -14.08
CA GLU A 16 -5.80 12.94 -14.09
C GLU A 16 -6.14 13.46 -12.69
N LEU A 17 -6.76 12.63 -11.84
CA LEU A 17 -7.04 12.96 -10.45
C LEU A 17 -5.73 13.21 -9.68
N VAL A 18 -4.76 12.32 -9.78
CA VAL A 18 -3.43 12.48 -9.16
C VAL A 18 -2.78 13.79 -9.61
N ARG A 19 -2.73 14.05 -10.91
CA ARG A 19 -2.17 15.31 -11.46
C ARG A 19 -2.89 16.55 -10.93
N THR A 20 -4.21 16.50 -10.80
CA THR A 20 -5.02 17.62 -10.33
C THR A 20 -4.80 17.88 -8.85
N VAL A 21 -4.70 16.81 -8.04
CA VAL A 21 -4.36 16.91 -6.61
C VAL A 21 -2.95 17.46 -6.40
N ASP A 22 -1.98 17.04 -7.22
CA ASP A 22 -0.62 17.58 -7.15
C ASP A 22 -0.58 19.08 -7.46
N LYS A 23 -1.29 19.51 -8.51
CA LYS A 23 -1.45 20.94 -8.81
C LYS A 23 -2.13 21.66 -7.66
N LEU A 24 -3.20 21.10 -7.10
CA LEU A 24 -3.88 21.70 -5.95
C LEU A 24 -2.93 21.89 -4.77
N ALA A 25 -2.11 20.87 -4.46
CA ALA A 25 -1.12 20.90 -3.40
C ALA A 25 0.00 21.95 -3.65
N GLN A 26 0.33 22.23 -4.91
CA GLN A 26 1.31 23.27 -5.28
C GLN A 26 0.73 24.68 -5.17
N HIS A 27 -0.56 24.85 -5.49
CA HIS A 27 -1.24 26.16 -5.41
C HIS A 27 -1.82 26.46 -4.03
N SER A 28 -1.99 25.45 -3.17
CA SER A 28 -2.38 25.66 -1.78
C SER A 28 -1.28 26.43 -1.05
N GLY A 29 -1.55 27.70 -0.74
CA GLY A 29 -0.73 28.52 0.15
C GLY A 29 -0.68 27.96 1.58
N ALA A 30 -0.11 28.72 2.51
CA ALA A 30 0.07 28.29 3.90
C ALA A 30 -1.24 27.83 4.59
N GLU A 31 -2.41 28.35 4.17
CA GLU A 31 -3.72 27.99 4.71
C GLU A 31 -4.16 26.55 4.40
N MET A 32 -3.82 26.04 3.22
CA MET A 32 -4.21 24.68 2.80
C MET A 32 -3.00 23.72 2.80
N LYS A 33 -1.87 24.14 3.39
CA LYS A 33 -0.69 23.30 3.66
C LYS A 33 -0.92 22.39 4.90
N GLY A 34 -2.11 21.82 4.99
CA GLY A 34 -2.59 21.01 6.10
C GLY A 34 -2.30 19.51 5.93
N ILE A 35 -2.61 18.75 6.98
CA ILE A 35 -2.55 17.28 6.95
C ILE A 35 -3.47 16.69 5.88
N ASP A 36 -4.60 17.35 5.61
CA ASP A 36 -5.62 16.86 4.68
C ASP A 36 -5.12 16.81 3.24
N VAL A 37 -4.36 17.82 2.78
CA VAL A 37 -3.79 17.80 1.42
C VAL A 37 -2.77 16.68 1.25
N ARG A 38 -1.94 16.44 2.28
CA ARG A 38 -0.99 15.31 2.25
C ARG A 38 -1.72 13.96 2.24
N ARG A 39 -2.80 13.85 3.00
CA ARG A 39 -3.65 12.65 3.04
C ARG A 39 -4.29 12.38 1.67
N VAL A 40 -4.95 13.38 1.09
CA VAL A 40 -5.58 13.25 -0.24
C VAL A 40 -4.55 12.82 -1.30
N ARG A 41 -3.35 13.40 -1.29
CA ARG A 41 -2.28 12.99 -2.22
C ARG A 41 -1.89 11.52 -2.06
N THR A 42 -1.66 11.11 -0.81
CA THR A 42 -1.34 9.71 -0.47
C THR A 42 -2.47 8.76 -0.89
N ASP A 43 -3.72 9.13 -0.64
CA ASP A 43 -4.88 8.31 -0.99
C ASP A 43 -5.04 8.17 -2.51
N THR A 44 -4.75 9.22 -3.29
CA THR A 44 -4.79 9.15 -4.76
C THR A 44 -3.65 8.30 -5.35
N ASP A 45 -2.46 8.33 -4.73
CA ASP A 45 -1.35 7.48 -5.12
C ASP A 45 -1.67 6.00 -4.84
N HIS A 46 -2.17 5.71 -3.63
CA HIS A 46 -2.62 4.35 -3.28
C HIS A 46 -3.76 3.86 -4.16
N LEU A 47 -4.68 4.74 -4.56
CA LEU A 47 -5.75 4.39 -5.48
C LEU A 47 -5.19 4.00 -6.86
N ARG A 48 -4.20 4.74 -7.36
CA ARG A 48 -3.51 4.42 -8.62
C ARG A 48 -2.81 3.06 -8.54
N GLU A 49 -2.12 2.77 -7.43
CA GLU A 49 -1.47 1.48 -7.21
C GLU A 49 -2.49 0.33 -7.11
N SER A 50 -3.54 0.51 -6.31
CA SER A 50 -4.63 -0.46 -6.16
C SER A 50 -5.32 -0.75 -7.49
N PHE A 51 -5.52 0.28 -8.31
CA PHE A 51 -6.10 0.11 -9.64
C PHE A 51 -5.15 -0.62 -10.60
N ALA A 52 -3.85 -0.37 -10.52
CA ALA A 52 -2.87 -1.11 -11.30
C ALA A 52 -2.88 -2.62 -10.94
N LEU A 53 -3.00 -2.95 -9.65
CA LEU A 53 -3.17 -4.33 -9.18
C LEU A 53 -4.47 -4.95 -9.71
N LEU A 54 -5.60 -4.23 -9.61
CA LEU A 54 -6.89 -4.70 -10.13
C LEU A 54 -6.83 -4.94 -11.65
N ARG A 55 -6.17 -4.06 -12.41
CA ARG A 55 -6.00 -4.24 -13.85
C ARG A 55 -5.15 -5.47 -14.18
N ALA A 56 -4.17 -5.80 -13.34
CA ALA A 56 -3.35 -7.00 -13.51
C ALA A 56 -4.16 -8.31 -13.35
N THR A 57 -5.32 -8.28 -12.68
CA THR A 57 -6.22 -9.43 -12.59
C THR A 57 -7.16 -9.56 -13.81
N ALA A 58 -7.14 -8.62 -14.75
CA ALA A 58 -8.02 -8.65 -15.91
C ALA A 58 -7.63 -9.80 -16.87
N PRO A 59 -8.61 -10.50 -17.48
CA PRO A 59 -8.35 -11.55 -18.46
C PRO A 59 -7.50 -11.01 -19.62
N GLY A 60 -6.39 -11.67 -19.93
CA GLY A 60 -5.46 -11.26 -21.00
C GLY A 60 -4.34 -10.31 -20.57
N ALA A 61 -4.38 -9.73 -19.36
CA ALA A 61 -3.26 -8.94 -18.83
C ALA A 61 -2.00 -9.79 -18.61
N ALA A 62 -2.17 -11.08 -18.28
CA ALA A 62 -1.08 -12.04 -18.06
C ALA A 62 -0.54 -12.70 -19.35
N ALA A 63 -1.13 -12.43 -20.53
CA ALA A 63 -0.78 -13.15 -21.76
C ALA A 63 0.60 -12.80 -22.33
N GLY A 64 1.27 -11.75 -21.82
CA GLY A 64 2.54 -11.25 -22.35
C GLY A 64 3.75 -11.35 -21.42
N GLN A 65 3.59 -11.80 -20.17
CA GLN A 65 4.70 -11.92 -19.22
C GLN A 65 4.69 -13.33 -18.62
N PRO A 66 5.81 -14.07 -18.63
CA PRO A 66 5.94 -15.23 -17.77
C PRO A 66 5.81 -14.71 -16.35
N GLN A 67 4.65 -14.90 -15.71
CA GLN A 67 4.58 -14.80 -14.26
C GLN A 67 5.42 -15.96 -13.75
N GLU A 68 6.69 -15.71 -13.46
CA GLU A 68 7.43 -16.49 -12.48
C GLU A 68 6.57 -16.46 -11.22
N ARG A 69 5.80 -17.53 -11.00
CA ARG A 69 5.08 -17.67 -9.75
C ARG A 69 6.18 -17.60 -8.69
N PRO A 70 6.08 -16.66 -7.74
CA PRO A 70 7.07 -16.60 -6.67
C PRO A 70 7.17 -17.99 -6.07
N ASP A 71 8.41 -18.44 -5.87
CA ASP A 71 8.67 -19.78 -5.38
C ASP A 71 7.84 -19.99 -4.10
N LEU A 72 6.97 -20.99 -4.12
CA LEU A 72 6.05 -21.21 -3.01
C LEU A 72 6.86 -21.78 -1.85
N VAL A 73 7.19 -20.92 -0.89
CA VAL A 73 7.81 -21.35 0.36
C VAL A 73 6.78 -22.11 1.17
N HIS A 74 6.96 -23.43 1.27
CA HIS A 74 6.11 -24.28 2.10
C HIS A 74 6.38 -23.99 3.59
N ILE A 75 5.44 -23.34 4.27
CA ILE A 75 5.51 -23.13 5.72
C ILE A 75 5.11 -24.45 6.40
N PRO A 76 5.98 -25.07 7.21
CA PRO A 76 5.63 -26.29 7.93
C PRO A 76 4.54 -26.03 8.97
N GLU A 77 3.52 -26.89 9.02
CA GLU A 77 2.48 -26.92 10.07
C GLU A 77 3.01 -27.39 11.45
N LYS A 78 4.33 -27.40 11.64
CA LYS A 78 4.94 -27.76 12.92
C LYS A 78 4.89 -26.55 13.84
N PRO A 79 4.55 -26.70 15.13
CA PRO A 79 4.70 -25.63 16.09
C PRO A 79 6.11 -25.05 16.02
N TYR A 80 6.22 -23.73 16.07
CA TYR A 80 7.51 -23.08 16.20
C TYR A 80 8.21 -23.56 17.47
N ASP A 81 9.53 -23.61 17.44
CA ASP A 81 10.31 -23.89 18.64
C ASP A 81 10.06 -22.77 19.68
N ASN A 82 9.54 -23.14 20.85
CA ASN A 82 9.26 -22.20 21.93
C ASN A 82 10.53 -21.50 22.46
N SER A 83 11.71 -22.08 22.22
CA SER A 83 12.98 -21.44 22.57
C SER A 83 13.23 -20.13 21.79
N LEU A 84 12.62 -19.99 20.60
CA LEU A 84 12.70 -18.77 19.77
C LEU A 84 12.02 -17.55 20.41
N TRP A 85 11.18 -17.77 21.41
CA TRP A 85 10.39 -16.75 22.10
C TRP A 85 10.73 -16.68 23.60
N THR A 86 11.80 -17.37 24.01
CA THR A 86 12.32 -17.26 25.38
C THR A 86 12.81 -15.82 25.58
N ASP A 87 12.41 -15.21 26.69
CA ASP A 87 12.66 -13.81 27.03
C ASP A 87 11.93 -12.77 26.16
N SER A 88 10.99 -13.19 25.29
CA SER A 88 10.16 -12.23 24.52
C SER A 88 9.23 -11.39 25.41
N ASP A 89 8.93 -11.86 26.62
CA ASP A 89 8.15 -11.12 27.63
C ASP A 89 9.02 -10.10 28.42
N ASP A 90 10.35 -10.21 28.35
CA ASP A 90 11.28 -9.24 28.93
C ASP A 90 11.55 -8.13 27.90
N GLU A 91 10.49 -7.41 27.54
CA GLU A 91 10.58 -6.25 26.64
C GLU A 91 11.43 -5.09 27.24
N GLY A 92 12.05 -5.26 28.41
CA GLY A 92 12.92 -4.26 29.04
C GLY A 92 12.23 -2.91 29.28
N LEU A 93 10.89 -2.87 29.18
CA LEU A 93 10.08 -1.67 29.38
C LEU A 93 9.84 -1.47 30.86
N GLY A 94 10.87 -0.92 31.51
CA GLY A 94 10.81 -0.39 32.87
C GLY A 94 11.63 -1.22 33.85
N ALA A 95 12.85 -0.75 34.12
CA ALA A 95 13.51 -1.09 35.37
C ALA A 95 12.50 -0.93 36.52
N LYS A 96 12.47 -1.88 37.46
CA LYS A 96 11.49 -1.97 38.57
C LYS A 96 11.34 -0.67 39.40
N ASP A 97 12.29 0.26 39.26
CA ASP A 97 12.36 1.52 39.99
C ASP A 97 12.11 2.78 39.14
N ARG A 98 11.65 2.67 37.87
CA ARG A 98 11.29 3.84 37.05
C ARG A 98 9.77 3.97 36.94
N HIS A 99 9.16 4.56 37.96
CA HIS A 99 7.82 5.12 37.84
C HIS A 99 7.89 6.32 36.89
N ALA A 100 7.13 6.31 35.79
CA ALA A 100 6.94 7.52 34.99
C ALA A 100 6.30 8.63 35.86
N PRO A 101 6.75 9.89 35.74
CA PRO A 101 6.25 11.00 36.56
C PRO A 101 4.78 11.32 36.29
#